data_AF-D5A7X8-F1
#
_entry.id   AF-D5A7X8-F1
#
_cell.length_a   1.000
_cell.length_b   1.000
_cell.length_c   1.000
_cell.angle_alpha   90.00
_cell.angle_beta   90.00
_cell.angle_gamma   90.00
#
_symmetry.space_group_name_H-M   'P 1'
#
loop_
_entity.id
_entity.type
_entity.pdbx_description
1 polymer ?
#
loop_
_entity_poly.entity_id
_entity_poly.type
_entity_poly.pdbx_seq_one_letter_code
_entity_poly.pdbx_strand_id
1 'polypeptide(L)'
;MDPVLILQNSCHLGTTVSGLIGMPDSNYGGEQTKGCKKQKRRRSKDSGEDGEERQREHPFIVTEPGELARGKKNGLDYLFDLYEQCGKFLLDVQHIAKERGEKCPTKVTNQVFRHAKHSGAGYINKPKMRHYVHCYALHCLDVEQSNRLRRAYKERGENVGAWRQACYYPLVAMAKDNGWDIEGVFNKHEKLRIWYVPTKLRQLCHFEKSKQSHLQNFPTTLMIWPSYKTSQ
;
A
#
# COMPACT_ATOMS: atom_id res chain seq x y z
N MET A 1 -8.91 -21.59 -40.80
CA MET A 1 -8.20 -20.42 -41.36
C MET A 1 -7.70 -19.59 -40.20
N ASP A 2 -6.43 -19.81 -39.86
CA ASP A 2 -5.57 -19.01 -38.96
C ASP A 2 -5.38 -17.56 -39.48
N PRO A 3 -4.71 -16.59 -38.78
CA PRO A 3 -3.71 -16.81 -37.73
C PRO A 3 -3.66 -15.86 -36.51
N VAL A 4 -2.97 -16.41 -35.51
CA VAL A 4 -2.26 -15.85 -34.35
C VAL A 4 -1.20 -14.80 -34.72
N LEU A 5 -1.00 -13.76 -33.89
CA LEU A 5 0.27 -13.02 -33.84
C LEU A 5 0.74 -12.70 -32.42
N ILE A 6 1.99 -13.12 -32.21
CA ILE A 6 2.90 -12.99 -31.07
C ILE A 6 3.60 -11.63 -31.16
N LEU A 7 3.86 -10.95 -30.03
CA LEU A 7 4.81 -9.84 -30.00
C LEU A 7 6.00 -10.16 -29.09
N GLN A 8 7.18 -10.13 -29.70
CA GLN A 8 8.49 -10.50 -29.18
C GLN A 8 9.34 -9.23 -28.99
N ASN A 9 10.20 -9.25 -27.97
CA ASN A 9 11.33 -8.33 -27.76
C ASN A 9 12.28 -8.31 -28.97
N SER A 10 12.85 -7.13 -29.30
CA SER A 10 14.30 -6.90 -29.23
C SER A 10 14.71 -5.46 -29.61
N CYS A 11 15.86 -5.10 -29.05
CA CYS A 11 16.69 -3.89 -29.17
C CYS A 11 17.23 -3.63 -30.60
N HIS A 12 17.92 -2.49 -30.84
CA HIS A 12 19.26 -2.32 -31.49
C HIS A 12 19.50 -0.87 -31.99
N LEU A 13 20.80 -0.53 -32.09
CA LEU A 13 21.50 0.76 -32.23
C LEU A 13 21.35 1.54 -33.58
N GLY A 14 21.53 2.88 -33.49
CA GLY A 14 22.62 3.61 -34.16
C GLY A 14 22.35 4.36 -35.49
N THR A 15 22.91 5.58 -35.61
CA THR A 15 23.70 6.11 -36.77
C THR A 15 23.48 7.61 -37.12
N THR A 16 24.56 8.39 -36.90
CA THR A 16 25.16 9.56 -37.62
C THR A 16 24.42 10.89 -37.88
N VAL A 17 25.13 12.00 -37.58
CA VAL A 17 25.34 13.16 -38.49
C VAL A 17 26.74 13.76 -38.28
N SER A 18 27.36 14.29 -39.35
CA SER A 18 28.74 14.80 -39.43
C SER A 18 28.79 16.17 -40.16
N GLY A 19 29.80 17.01 -39.87
CA GLY A 19 30.20 18.25 -40.59
C GLY A 19 30.47 19.46 -39.64
N LEU A 20 31.70 19.82 -39.23
CA LEU A 20 32.78 20.63 -39.88
C LEU A 20 32.31 22.06 -40.26
N ILE A 21 32.88 23.22 -39.83
CA ILE A 21 34.28 23.71 -39.77
C ILE A 21 34.35 25.06 -39.00
N GLY A 22 35.51 25.42 -38.42
CA GLY A 22 36.00 26.83 -38.34
C GLY A 22 36.40 27.41 -36.95
N MET A 23 37.69 27.65 -36.73
CA MET A 23 38.36 28.48 -35.69
C MET A 23 39.02 29.70 -36.40
N PRO A 24 39.40 30.86 -35.78
CA PRO A 24 40.31 30.95 -34.62
C PRO A 24 40.13 32.13 -33.62
N ASP A 25 41.01 32.12 -32.60
CA ASP A 25 41.19 33.01 -31.45
C ASP A 25 41.52 34.50 -31.73
N SER A 26 41.18 35.41 -30.77
CA SER A 26 42.12 36.31 -30.06
C SER A 26 41.42 37.46 -29.30
N ASN A 27 41.55 37.41 -27.97
CA ASN A 27 41.88 38.48 -27.00
C ASN A 27 41.39 39.95 -27.19
N TYR A 28 40.64 40.50 -26.22
CA TYR A 28 40.83 41.84 -25.61
C TYR A 28 40.02 41.97 -24.30
N GLY A 29 40.67 42.46 -23.22
CA GLY A 29 40.13 42.53 -21.86
C GLY A 29 39.39 43.83 -21.50
N GLY A 30 38.77 43.84 -20.31
CA GLY A 30 38.15 45.04 -19.73
C GLY A 30 37.26 44.79 -18.50
N GLU A 31 37.89 44.51 -17.36
CA GLU A 31 37.59 44.95 -15.98
C GLU A 31 36.16 45.05 -15.36
N GLN A 32 36.14 44.56 -14.10
CA GLN A 32 35.48 45.08 -12.90
C GLN A 32 34.16 44.45 -12.35
N THR A 33 34.42 43.61 -11.33
CA THR A 33 33.79 43.62 -9.98
C THR A 33 32.34 43.15 -9.80
N LYS A 34 32.19 42.05 -9.03
CA LYS A 34 31.70 42.09 -7.63
C LYS A 34 31.66 40.68 -7.04
N GLY A 35 32.43 40.47 -5.99
CA GLY A 35 32.43 39.22 -5.23
C GLY A 35 31.17 39.07 -4.40
N CYS A 36 30.64 37.85 -4.37
CA CYS A 36 29.86 37.37 -3.24
C CYS A 36 30.22 35.91 -3.00
N LYS A 37 31.12 35.69 -2.04
CA LYS A 37 31.49 34.39 -1.50
C LYS A 37 30.24 33.78 -0.87
N LYS A 38 29.56 32.89 -1.59
CA LYS A 38 28.41 32.14 -1.06
C LYS A 38 28.95 31.14 -0.04
N GLN A 39 28.92 31.55 1.23
CA GLN A 39 29.21 30.72 2.39
C GLN A 39 28.47 29.39 2.27
N LYS A 40 29.24 28.32 2.05
CA LYS A 40 28.82 26.94 2.26
C LYS A 40 28.46 26.83 3.74
N ARG A 41 27.16 27.01 4.08
CA ARG A 41 26.62 26.72 5.41
C ARG A 41 27.01 25.27 5.73
N ARG A 42 28.02 25.13 6.59
CA ARG A 42 28.40 23.88 7.23
C ARG A 42 27.17 23.47 8.02
N ARG A 43 26.35 22.57 7.47
CA ARG A 43 25.42 21.80 8.26
C ARG A 43 26.28 21.02 9.25
N SER A 44 26.07 21.27 10.53
CA SER A 44 26.62 20.46 11.61
C SER A 44 26.35 19.00 11.24
N LYS A 45 27.43 18.23 11.18
CA LYS A 45 27.43 16.79 11.01
C LYS A 45 26.87 16.23 12.31
N ASP A 46 25.55 16.26 12.44
CA ASP A 46 24.84 15.43 13.41
C ASP A 46 25.25 13.99 13.12
N SER A 47 25.67 13.29 14.16
CA SER A 47 26.28 11.98 14.12
C SER A 47 25.30 10.99 13.48
N GLY A 48 25.42 10.85 12.16
CA GLY A 48 24.71 9.85 11.39
C GLY A 48 25.27 8.47 11.72
N GLU A 49 24.82 7.90 12.83
CA GLU A 49 24.72 6.45 13.01
C GLU A 49 23.63 5.92 12.06
N ASP A 50 23.89 6.03 10.75
CA ASP A 50 23.02 5.52 9.69
C ASP A 50 23.77 4.44 8.90
N GLY A 51 24.38 3.53 9.67
CA GLY A 51 25.13 2.38 9.18
C GLY A 51 24.76 1.08 9.87
N GLU A 52 23.67 1.04 10.66
CA GLU A 52 23.15 -0.24 11.13
C GLU A 52 22.54 -0.94 9.92
N GLU A 53 23.29 -1.89 9.36
CA GLU A 53 22.88 -2.76 8.27
C GLU A 53 21.55 -3.41 8.66
N ARG A 54 20.45 -2.81 8.20
CA ARG A 54 19.10 -3.31 8.47
C ARG A 54 19.04 -4.69 7.84
N GLN A 55 19.19 -5.73 8.65
CA GLN A 55 19.00 -7.10 8.21
C GLN A 55 17.64 -7.17 7.54
N ARG A 56 17.66 -7.36 6.21
CA ARG A 56 16.44 -7.36 5.41
C ARG A 56 15.57 -8.51 5.91
N GLU A 57 14.37 -8.16 6.37
CA GLU A 57 13.42 -9.15 6.85
C GLU A 57 13.08 -10.18 5.77
N HIS A 58 12.81 -11.40 6.21
CA HIS A 58 12.35 -12.46 5.33
C HIS A 58 10.99 -12.11 4.70
N PRO A 59 10.80 -12.41 3.41
CA PRO A 59 9.53 -12.13 2.75
C PRO A 59 8.42 -13.02 3.34
N PHE A 60 7.19 -12.49 3.33
CA PHE A 60 6.03 -13.25 3.75
C PHE A 60 5.65 -14.32 2.72
N ILE A 61 5.08 -15.41 3.19
CA ILE A 61 4.38 -16.43 2.40
C ILE A 61 2.96 -16.61 2.94
N VAL A 62 2.05 -17.11 2.10
CA VAL A 62 0.70 -17.44 2.54
C VAL A 62 0.80 -18.67 3.45
N THR A 63 0.35 -18.54 4.70
CA THR A 63 0.29 -19.63 5.67
C THR A 63 -1.12 -19.79 6.20
N GLU A 64 -1.46 -21.02 6.56
CA GLU A 64 -2.67 -21.32 7.30
C GLU A 64 -2.63 -20.76 8.72
N PRO A 65 -3.80 -20.59 9.37
CA PRO A 65 -3.86 -20.18 10.77
C PRO A 65 -3.10 -21.16 11.68
N GLY A 66 -2.12 -20.65 12.43
CA GLY A 66 -1.27 -21.44 13.31
C GLY A 66 -0.08 -22.12 12.62
N GLU A 67 0.04 -22.01 11.29
CA GLU A 67 1.17 -22.59 10.56
C GLU A 67 2.40 -21.69 10.62
N LEU A 68 3.50 -22.27 11.10
CA LEU A 68 4.82 -21.65 11.03
C LEU A 68 5.39 -21.73 9.60
N ALA A 69 5.83 -20.59 9.08
CA ALA A 69 6.53 -20.56 7.81
C ALA A 69 7.84 -21.35 7.88
N ARG A 70 8.12 -22.15 6.85
CA ARG A 70 9.35 -22.95 6.75
C ARG A 70 10.47 -22.16 6.06
N GLY A 71 11.70 -22.38 6.51
CA GLY A 71 12.90 -21.76 5.93
C GLY A 71 13.02 -20.26 6.23
N LYS A 72 13.71 -19.52 5.34
CA LYS A 72 13.93 -18.06 5.45
C LYS A 72 12.70 -17.26 5.00
N LYS A 73 11.54 -17.53 5.60
CA LYS A 73 10.24 -16.96 5.24
C LYS A 73 9.43 -16.63 6.50
N ASN A 74 8.56 -15.62 6.40
CA ASN A 74 7.67 -15.23 7.48
C ASN A 74 6.22 -15.64 7.18
N GLY A 75 5.47 -16.07 8.21
CA GLY A 75 4.06 -16.44 8.10
C GLY A 75 3.10 -15.26 8.25
N LEU A 76 1.82 -15.47 7.91
CA LEU A 76 0.80 -14.43 8.02
C LEU A 76 0.36 -14.15 9.45
N ASP A 77 0.44 -15.12 10.36
CA ASP A 77 0.16 -14.85 11.78
C ASP A 77 1.19 -13.91 12.39
N TYR A 78 2.47 -14.07 12.02
CA TYR A 78 3.51 -13.10 12.40
C TYR A 78 3.22 -11.71 11.82
N LEU A 79 2.77 -11.63 10.57
CA LEU A 79 2.33 -10.35 9.98
C LEU A 79 1.24 -9.69 10.82
N PHE A 80 0.24 -10.43 11.29
CA PHE A 80 -0.84 -9.89 12.12
C PHE A 80 -0.35 -9.50 13.53
N ASP A 81 0.56 -10.27 14.13
CA ASP A 81 1.18 -9.90 15.40
C ASP A 81 1.92 -8.55 15.33
N LEU A 82 2.56 -8.22 14.18
CA LEU A 82 3.17 -6.90 13.99
C LEU A 82 2.15 -5.74 14.13
N TYR A 83 0.88 -5.95 13.81
CA TYR A 83 -0.17 -4.93 14.02
C TYR A 83 -0.54 -4.80 15.49
N GLU A 84 -0.61 -5.92 16.22
CA GLU A 84 -0.84 -5.92 17.67
C GLU A 84 0.30 -5.20 18.41
N GLN A 85 1.55 -5.45 18.00
CA GLN A 85 2.72 -4.74 18.51
C GLN A 85 2.65 -3.23 18.22
N CYS A 86 2.24 -2.83 17.01
CA CYS A 86 2.02 -1.41 16.69
C CYS A 86 0.95 -0.77 17.59
N GLY A 87 -0.08 -1.53 17.99
CA GLY A 87 -1.08 -1.10 18.95
C GLY A 87 -0.48 -0.80 20.33
N LYS A 88 0.40 -1.69 20.82
CA LYS A 88 1.13 -1.48 22.09
C LYS A 88 2.02 -0.23 22.03
N PHE A 89 2.81 -0.06 20.97
CA PHE A 89 3.63 1.14 20.79
C PHE A 89 2.80 2.43 20.69
N LEU A 90 1.60 2.38 20.14
CA LEU A 90 0.71 3.52 20.15
C LEU A 90 0.28 3.85 21.59
N LEU A 91 -0.09 2.86 22.40
CA LEU A 91 -0.44 3.06 23.81
C LEU A 91 0.71 3.70 24.60
N ASP A 92 1.94 3.22 24.40
CA ASP A 92 3.13 3.80 25.04
C ASP A 92 3.33 5.27 24.64
N VAL A 93 3.22 5.57 23.34
CA VAL A 93 3.30 6.95 22.84
C VAL A 93 2.17 7.82 23.40
N GLN A 94 0.97 7.28 23.56
CA GLN A 94 -0.16 7.99 24.17
C GLN A 94 0.09 8.29 25.65
N HIS A 95 0.66 7.35 26.41
CA HIS A 95 1.02 7.57 27.82
C HIS A 95 2.08 8.66 27.94
N ILE A 96 3.16 8.58 27.16
CA ILE A 96 4.22 9.60 27.16
C ILE A 96 3.66 10.98 26.78
N ALA A 97 2.76 11.06 25.80
CA ALA A 97 2.14 12.32 25.41
C ALA A 97 1.28 12.92 26.53
N LYS A 98 0.51 12.07 27.25
CA LYS A 98 -0.30 12.51 28.40
C LYS A 98 0.57 13.02 29.54
N GLU A 99 1.64 12.32 29.89
CA GLU A 99 2.57 12.73 30.95
C GLU A 99 3.26 14.06 30.64
N ARG A 100 3.54 14.33 29.35
CA ARG A 100 4.17 15.57 28.88
C ARG A 100 3.19 16.72 28.63
N GLY A 101 1.87 16.48 28.72
CA GLY A 101 0.86 17.47 28.34
C GLY A 101 0.81 17.76 26.83
N GLU A 102 1.30 16.84 26.00
CA GLU A 102 1.30 16.96 24.54
C GLU A 102 0.00 16.41 23.92
N LYS A 103 -0.28 16.77 22.66
CA LYS A 103 -1.42 16.23 21.93
C LYS A 103 -1.29 14.71 21.75
N CYS A 104 -2.19 13.96 22.39
CA CYS A 104 -2.24 12.51 22.33
C CYS A 104 -2.68 12.00 20.94
N PRO A 105 -1.88 11.17 20.25
CA PRO A 105 -2.26 10.62 18.95
C PRO A 105 -3.31 9.51 19.09
N THR A 106 -4.36 9.53 18.27
CA THR A 106 -5.41 8.50 18.28
C THR A 106 -5.24 7.40 17.23
N LYS A 107 -4.33 7.61 16.28
CA LYS A 107 -4.01 6.66 15.21
C LYS A 107 -2.51 6.39 15.15
N VAL A 108 -2.11 5.31 14.50
CA VAL A 108 -0.71 4.96 14.25
C VAL A 108 -0.08 6.01 13.34
N THR A 109 0.75 6.89 13.92
CA THR A 109 1.43 7.99 13.23
C THR A 109 2.91 7.67 12.98
N ASN A 110 3.63 8.59 12.32
CA ASN A 110 5.09 8.49 12.18
C ASN A 110 5.81 8.44 13.53
N GLN A 111 5.25 9.04 14.59
CA GLN A 111 5.84 8.99 15.93
C GLN A 111 5.85 7.57 16.49
N VAL A 112 4.77 6.80 16.26
CA VAL A 112 4.69 5.40 16.67
C VAL A 112 5.76 4.55 15.98
N PHE A 113 5.92 4.70 14.66
CA PHE A 113 6.98 3.99 13.92
C PHE A 113 8.39 4.38 14.36
N ARG A 114 8.61 5.65 14.70
CA ARG A 114 9.89 6.07 15.28
C ARG A 114 10.08 5.43 16.65
N HIS A 115 9.09 5.48 17.52
CA HIS A 115 9.17 4.90 18.86
C HIS A 115 9.46 3.39 18.80
N ALA A 116 8.73 2.64 17.98
CA ALA A 116 8.97 1.20 17.77
C ALA A 116 10.43 0.91 17.38
N LYS A 117 11.02 1.69 16.45
CA LYS A 117 12.42 1.54 16.06
C LYS A 117 13.38 1.79 17.24
N HIS A 118 13.13 2.82 18.06
CA HIS A 118 13.98 3.12 19.23
C HIS A 118 13.81 2.08 20.35
N SER A 119 12.64 1.46 20.45
CA SER A 119 12.34 0.38 21.41
C SER A 119 12.80 -1.01 20.93
N GLY A 120 13.69 -1.08 19.93
CA GLY A 120 14.27 -2.33 19.43
C GLY A 120 13.42 -3.10 18.40
N ALA A 121 12.23 -2.62 18.04
CA ALA A 121 11.38 -3.22 17.01
C ALA A 121 11.68 -2.66 15.62
N GLY A 122 12.95 -2.72 15.20
CA GLY A 122 13.41 -2.22 13.89
C GLY A 122 12.78 -2.92 12.68
N TYR A 123 12.22 -4.12 12.88
CA TYR A 123 11.42 -4.84 11.89
C TYR A 123 10.02 -4.24 11.70
N ILE A 124 9.58 -3.24 12.45
CA ILE A 124 8.29 -2.57 12.18
C ILE A 124 8.54 -1.31 11.34
N ASN A 125 8.01 -1.27 10.12
CA ASN A 125 8.15 -0.11 9.24
C ASN A 125 6.85 0.32 8.56
N LYS A 126 6.71 1.63 8.37
CA LYS A 126 5.51 2.27 7.85
C LYS A 126 5.07 1.76 6.47
N PRO A 127 5.95 1.62 5.46
CA PRO A 127 5.55 1.08 4.15
C PRO A 127 4.92 -0.31 4.25
N LYS A 128 5.55 -1.22 5.00
CA LYS A 128 5.06 -2.59 5.20
C LYS A 128 3.72 -2.63 5.91
N MET A 129 3.57 -1.91 7.02
CA MET A 129 2.29 -1.87 7.76
C MET A 129 1.17 -1.22 6.94
N ARG A 130 1.46 -0.22 6.10
CA ARG A 130 0.43 0.34 5.20
C ARG A 130 0.03 -0.63 4.09
N HIS A 131 0.93 -1.51 3.68
CA HIS A 131 0.71 -2.39 2.54
C HIS A 131 -0.31 -3.50 2.82
N TYR A 132 -0.42 -3.94 4.08
CA TYR A 132 -1.24 -5.09 4.49
C TYR A 132 -2.38 -4.73 5.45
N VAL A 133 -2.63 -3.45 5.73
CA VAL A 133 -3.61 -3.07 6.75
C VAL A 133 -5.04 -3.51 6.40
N HIS A 134 -5.40 -3.63 5.11
CA HIS A 134 -6.68 -4.22 4.71
C HIS A 134 -6.71 -5.73 4.96
N CYS A 135 -5.60 -6.46 4.82
CA CYS A 135 -5.56 -7.87 5.21
C CYS A 135 -5.79 -8.03 6.72
N TYR A 136 -5.16 -7.17 7.53
CA TYR A 136 -5.40 -7.14 8.98
C TYR A 136 -6.83 -6.73 9.31
N ALA A 137 -7.40 -5.77 8.57
CA ALA A 137 -8.81 -5.39 8.73
C ALA A 137 -9.76 -6.56 8.48
N LEU A 138 -9.55 -7.34 7.41
CA LEU A 138 -10.33 -8.54 7.14
C LEU A 138 -10.17 -9.55 8.28
N HIS A 139 -8.95 -9.77 8.77
CA HIS A 139 -8.70 -10.65 9.91
C HIS A 139 -9.42 -10.21 11.18
N CYS A 140 -9.50 -8.92 11.48
CA CYS A 140 -10.22 -8.41 12.65
C CYS A 140 -11.75 -8.49 12.50
N LEU A 141 -12.28 -8.12 11.33
CA LEU A 141 -13.72 -8.01 11.11
C LEU A 141 -14.39 -9.37 10.88
N ASP A 142 -13.67 -10.29 10.23
CA ASP A 142 -14.16 -11.63 9.93
C ASP A 142 -12.98 -12.61 9.88
N VAL A 143 -12.61 -13.12 11.06
CA VAL A 143 -11.53 -14.10 11.23
C VAL A 143 -11.81 -15.35 10.40
N GLU A 144 -13.06 -15.78 10.30
CA GLU A 144 -13.43 -17.00 9.58
C GLU A 144 -13.19 -16.84 8.07
N GLN A 145 -13.67 -15.74 7.48
CA GLN A 145 -13.44 -15.43 6.07
C GLN A 145 -11.96 -15.21 5.77
N SER A 146 -11.22 -14.56 6.68
CA SER A 146 -9.76 -14.42 6.57
C SER A 146 -9.07 -15.79 6.54
N ASN A 147 -9.45 -16.69 7.44
CA ASN A 147 -8.89 -18.04 7.54
C ASN A 147 -9.24 -18.91 6.34
N ARG A 148 -10.49 -18.85 5.84
CA ARG A 148 -10.89 -19.51 4.58
C ARG A 148 -10.05 -19.02 3.41
N LEU A 149 -9.84 -17.70 3.29
CA LEU A 149 -9.05 -17.12 2.22
C LEU A 149 -7.57 -17.53 2.29
N ARG A 150 -6.99 -17.59 3.49
CA ARG A 150 -5.62 -18.08 3.71
C ARG A 150 -5.45 -19.54 3.26
N ARG A 151 -6.38 -20.43 3.67
CA ARG A 151 -6.38 -21.84 3.24
C ARG A 151 -6.48 -21.97 1.72
N ALA A 152 -7.47 -21.33 1.11
CA ALA A 152 -7.69 -21.43 -0.34
C ALA A 152 -6.50 -20.93 -1.17
N TYR A 153 -5.85 -19.83 -0.76
CA TYR A 153 -4.68 -19.32 -1.48
C TYR A 153 -3.43 -20.17 -1.24
N LYS A 154 -3.25 -20.75 -0.05
CA LYS A 154 -2.15 -21.68 0.20
C LYS A 154 -2.31 -22.98 -0.59
N GLU A 155 -3.51 -23.57 -0.59
CA GLU A 155 -3.81 -24.81 -1.32
C GLU A 155 -3.54 -24.67 -2.82
N ARG A 156 -3.86 -23.50 -3.40
CA ARG A 156 -3.54 -23.17 -4.80
C ARG A 156 -2.07 -22.81 -5.06
N GLY A 157 -1.22 -22.75 -4.03
CA GLY A 157 0.18 -22.34 -4.17
C GLY A 157 0.35 -20.86 -4.58
N GLU A 158 -0.63 -20.01 -4.26
CA GLU A 158 -0.64 -18.60 -4.66
C GLU A 158 0.36 -17.76 -3.85
N ASN A 159 0.89 -16.72 -4.48
CA ASN A 159 1.79 -15.79 -3.80
C ASN A 159 1.02 -14.81 -2.88
N VAL A 160 1.75 -14.17 -1.97
CA VAL A 160 1.18 -13.19 -1.02
C VAL A 160 0.57 -11.99 -1.73
N GLY A 161 1.05 -11.62 -2.92
CA GLY A 161 0.47 -10.56 -3.72
C GLY A 161 -0.97 -10.87 -4.14
N ALA A 162 -1.21 -12.08 -4.65
CA ALA A 162 -2.52 -12.55 -5.06
C ALA A 162 -3.49 -12.65 -3.86
N TRP A 163 -3.07 -13.28 -2.76
CA TRP A 163 -3.84 -13.34 -1.51
C TRP A 163 -4.18 -11.93 -0.99
N ARG A 164 -3.20 -11.03 -0.98
CA ARG A 164 -3.39 -9.64 -0.53
C ARG A 164 -4.41 -8.89 -1.40
N GLN A 165 -4.41 -9.08 -2.72
CA GLN A 165 -5.43 -8.46 -3.58
C GLN A 165 -6.82 -9.02 -3.28
N ALA A 166 -6.92 -10.32 -3.02
CA ALA A 166 -8.18 -10.98 -2.72
C ALA A 166 -8.84 -10.47 -1.43
N CYS A 167 -8.04 -10.04 -0.43
CA CYS A 167 -8.55 -9.46 0.81
C CYS A 167 -9.41 -8.20 0.62
N TYR A 168 -9.35 -7.51 -0.52
CA TYR A 168 -10.21 -6.35 -0.77
C TYR A 168 -11.68 -6.75 -0.97
N TYR A 169 -11.98 -7.87 -1.63
CA TYR A 169 -13.35 -8.20 -2.02
C TYR A 169 -14.29 -8.36 -0.81
N PRO A 170 -13.95 -9.14 0.24
CA PRO A 170 -14.83 -9.27 1.41
C PRO A 170 -15.05 -7.93 2.13
N LEU A 171 -14.02 -7.07 2.20
CA LEU A 171 -14.14 -5.76 2.84
C LEU A 171 -15.05 -4.80 2.07
N VAL A 172 -15.03 -4.85 0.73
CA VAL A 172 -15.94 -4.07 -0.10
C VAL A 172 -17.38 -4.56 0.07
N ALA A 173 -17.60 -5.87 0.18
CA ALA A 173 -18.90 -6.44 0.50
C ALA A 173 -19.39 -5.95 1.89
N MET A 174 -18.55 -6.01 2.93
CA MET A 174 -18.89 -5.46 4.25
C MET A 174 -19.20 -3.96 4.21
N ALA A 175 -18.45 -3.19 3.40
CA ALA A 175 -18.73 -1.77 3.23
C ALA A 175 -20.13 -1.55 2.65
N LYS A 176 -20.50 -2.31 1.61
CA LYS A 176 -21.83 -2.26 1.00
C LYS A 176 -22.92 -2.54 2.02
N ASP A 177 -22.76 -3.57 2.85
CA ASP A 177 -23.73 -3.95 3.89
C ASP A 177 -23.84 -2.88 5.00
N ASN A 178 -22.81 -2.04 5.16
CA ASN A 178 -22.76 -0.91 6.09
C ASN A 178 -23.04 0.45 5.40
N GLY A 179 -23.85 0.46 4.33
CA GLY A 179 -24.24 1.71 3.66
C GLY A 179 -23.08 2.42 2.95
N TRP A 180 -22.03 1.68 2.58
CA TRP A 180 -20.78 2.15 2.00
C TRP A 180 -19.88 2.96 2.95
N ASP A 181 -20.11 2.90 4.27
CA ASP A 181 -19.30 3.60 5.28
C ASP A 181 -18.13 2.75 5.79
N ILE A 182 -17.07 2.61 4.99
CA ILE A 182 -15.87 1.85 5.38
C ILE A 182 -15.08 2.52 6.52
N GLU A 183 -15.14 3.85 6.64
CA GLU A 183 -14.49 4.56 7.75
C GLU A 183 -15.21 4.24 9.07
N GLY A 184 -16.54 4.21 9.07
CA GLY A 184 -17.36 3.77 10.20
C GLY A 184 -17.08 2.32 10.60
N VAL A 185 -16.94 1.41 9.63
CA VAL A 185 -16.56 0.01 9.91
C VAL A 185 -15.22 -0.08 10.65
N PHE A 186 -14.20 0.68 10.21
CA PHE A 186 -12.91 0.72 10.90
C PHE A 186 -13.01 1.35 12.30
N ASN A 187 -13.74 2.45 12.44
CA ASN A 187 -13.82 3.20 13.69
C ASN A 187 -14.62 2.47 14.78
N LYS A 188 -15.57 1.61 14.42
CA LYS A 188 -16.34 0.78 15.38
C LYS A 188 -15.50 -0.35 16.00
N HIS A 189 -14.49 -0.85 15.28
CA HIS A 189 -13.69 -1.99 15.75
C HIS A 189 -12.47 -1.52 16.58
N GLU A 190 -12.32 -2.05 17.79
CA GLU A 190 -11.31 -1.62 18.76
C GLU A 190 -9.87 -1.64 18.21
N LYS A 191 -9.51 -2.70 17.49
CA LYS A 191 -8.16 -2.85 16.90
C LYS A 191 -7.95 -2.05 15.61
N LEU A 192 -9.03 -1.66 14.91
CA LEU A 192 -8.94 -1.00 13.61
C LEU A 192 -9.09 0.51 13.68
N ARG A 193 -9.75 1.06 14.72
CA ARG A 193 -9.92 2.51 14.90
C ARG A 193 -8.61 3.29 14.94
N ILE A 194 -7.52 2.64 15.34
CA ILE A 194 -6.18 3.23 15.37
C ILE A 194 -5.49 3.27 14.01
N TRP A 195 -6.04 2.59 12.99
CA TRP A 195 -5.51 2.57 11.64
C TRP A 195 -6.24 3.57 10.75
N TYR A 196 -5.55 4.01 9.71
CA TYR A 196 -6.18 4.76 8.61
C TYR A 196 -6.69 3.76 7.58
N VAL A 197 -7.90 3.98 7.05
CA VAL A 197 -8.40 3.17 5.93
C VAL A 197 -7.48 3.35 4.72
N PRO A 198 -7.07 2.27 4.03
CA PRO A 198 -6.28 2.37 2.79
C PRO A 198 -6.99 3.15 1.70
N THR A 199 -6.24 4.03 1.03
CA THR A 199 -6.77 4.77 -0.13
C THR A 199 -7.33 3.83 -1.20
N LYS A 200 -6.65 2.71 -1.48
CA LYS A 200 -7.13 1.73 -2.46
C LYS A 200 -8.44 1.08 -2.05
N LEU A 201 -8.63 0.79 -0.76
CA LEU A 201 -9.89 0.23 -0.26
C LEU A 201 -11.04 1.24 -0.42
N ARG A 202 -10.82 2.51 -0.01
CA ARG A 202 -11.81 3.59 -0.24
C ARG A 202 -12.19 3.72 -1.71
N GLN A 203 -11.20 3.74 -2.60
CA GLN A 203 -11.42 3.86 -4.05
C GLN A 203 -12.26 2.69 -4.59
N LEU A 204 -11.98 1.46 -4.15
CA LEU A 204 -12.76 0.29 -4.55
C LEU A 204 -14.21 0.36 -4.04
N CYS A 205 -14.43 0.77 -2.79
CA CYS A 205 -15.77 0.99 -2.26
C CYS A 205 -16.54 2.06 -3.06
N HIS A 206 -15.90 3.19 -3.38
CA HIS A 206 -16.52 4.24 -4.20
C HIS A 206 -16.87 3.76 -5.60
N PHE A 207 -15.96 3.02 -6.23
CA PHE A 207 -16.13 2.48 -7.57
C PHE A 207 -17.26 1.44 -7.64
N GLU A 208 -17.35 0.53 -6.67
CA GLU A 208 -18.44 -0.46 -6.63
C GLU A 208 -19.78 0.19 -6.25
N LYS A 209 -19.78 1.23 -5.40
CA LYS A 209 -20.98 2.04 -5.12
C LYS A 209 -21.53 2.71 -6.38
N SER A 210 -20.67 3.34 -7.18
CA SER A 210 -21.09 4.02 -8.40
C SER A 210 -21.60 3.06 -9.47
N LYS A 211 -20.98 1.89 -9.62
CA LYS A 211 -21.49 0.80 -10.47
C LYS A 211 -22.87 0.33 -10.04
N GLN A 212 -23.09 0.15 -8.74
CA GLN A 212 -24.40 -0.26 -8.23
C GLN A 212 -25.46 0.80 -8.54
N SER A 213 -25.17 2.09 -8.32
CA SER A 213 -26.12 3.15 -8.69
C SER A 213 -26.41 3.19 -10.18
N HIS A 214 -25.40 2.93 -11.02
CA HIS A 214 -25.59 2.90 -12.48
C HIS A 214 -26.51 1.74 -12.88
N LEU A 215 -26.29 0.53 -12.36
CA LEU A 215 -27.14 -0.63 -12.65
C LEU A 215 -28.59 -0.46 -12.15
N GLN A 216 -28.79 0.23 -11.03
CA GLN A 216 -30.13 0.53 -10.50
C GLN A 216 -30.86 1.63 -11.31
N ASN A 217 -30.12 2.45 -12.06
CA ASN A 217 -30.67 3.51 -12.90
C ASN A 217 -31.01 3.05 -14.34
N PHE A 218 -30.73 1.79 -14.70
CA PHE A 218 -31.26 1.17 -15.92
C PHE A 218 -32.48 0.32 -15.53
N PRO A 219 -33.72 0.83 -15.71
CA PRO A 219 -34.90 0.01 -15.48
C PRO A 219 -34.89 -1.14 -16.49
N THR A 220 -35.25 -2.33 -16.02
CA THR A 220 -35.40 -3.57 -16.79
C THR A 220 -36.58 -3.52 -17.79
N THR A 221 -36.91 -2.34 -18.35
CA THR A 221 -38.09 -2.11 -19.20
C THR A 221 -37.77 -2.20 -20.70
N LEU A 222 -36.90 -3.14 -21.09
CA LEU A 222 -36.69 -3.52 -22.49
C LEU A 222 -36.59 -5.05 -22.62
N MET A 223 -37.55 -5.75 -22.04
CA MET A 223 -37.97 -7.07 -22.56
C MET A 223 -39.44 -6.98 -22.95
N ILE A 224 -39.72 -6.18 -23.98
CA ILE A 224 -40.97 -6.29 -24.73
C ILE A 224 -40.82 -7.54 -25.60
N TRP A 225 -41.48 -8.62 -25.19
CA TRP A 225 -41.74 -9.77 -26.05
C TRP A 225 -42.52 -9.31 -27.29
N PRO A 226 -42.09 -9.65 -28.53
CA PRO A 226 -42.96 -9.48 -29.68
C PRO A 226 -44.05 -10.55 -29.60
N SER A 227 -45.28 -10.12 -29.34
CA SER A 227 -46.48 -10.93 -29.51
C SER A 227 -46.62 -11.31 -30.98
N TYR A 228 -46.54 -12.61 -31.29
CA TYR A 228 -46.73 -13.14 -32.63
C TYR A 228 -48.20 -12.94 -33.04
N LYS A 229 -48.43 -12.10 -34.05
CA LYS A 229 -49.72 -11.99 -34.73
C LYS A 229 -50.02 -13.32 -35.43
N THR A 230 -51.09 -13.98 -35.01
CA THR A 230 -51.79 -15.01 -35.79
C THR A 230 -52.40 -14.34 -37.03
N SER A 231 -52.06 -14.81 -38.23
CA SER A 231 -52.82 -14.50 -39.45
C SER A 231 -53.52 -15.78 -39.91
N GLN A 232 -54.82 -15.63 -40.18
CA GLN A 232 -55.65 -16.61 -40.88
C GLN A 232 -55.25 -16.70 -42.35
#